data_AF-A0A7L4TFA9-F1
#
_entry.id   AF-A0A7L4TFA9-F1
#
_cell.length_a   1.000
_cell.length_b   1.000
_cell.length_c   1.000
_cell.angle_alpha   90.00
_cell.angle_beta   90.00
_cell.angle_gamma   90.00
#
_symmetry.space_group_name_H-M   'P 1'
#
loop_
_entity.id
_entity.type
_entity.pdbx_description
1 polymer ?
#
loop_
_entity_poly.entity_id
_entity_poly.type
_entity_poly.pdbx_seq_one_letter_code
_entity_poly.pdbx_strand_id
1 'polypeptide(L)'
;MKNYYYYFLFRLYSVFRDFSKEGHKKAIFSTSIASTLFLYLNIFVVFGLIDFFKISPSVNLGDNYIFWILFFMFILWVINYYLLIKPRDFLRKGFKKDKKGGVLILFFVFMLGVLFVIGANKNREKISKQQERARIEKLSNI
;
A
#
# COMPACT_ATOMS: atom_id res chain seq x y z
N MET A 1 -8.35 8.31 23.24
CA MET A 1 -7.84 7.32 22.25
C MET A 1 -7.02 8.01 21.18
N LYS A 2 -5.75 7.63 21.03
CA LYS A 2 -4.88 8.13 19.94
C LYS A 2 -5.32 7.46 18.63
N ASN A 3 -6.05 8.16 17.78
CA ASN A 3 -6.38 7.66 16.44
C ASN A 3 -5.17 7.88 15.52
N TYR A 4 -4.23 6.94 15.51
CA TYR A 4 -3.01 7.00 14.68
C TYR A 4 -3.33 7.19 13.19
N TYR A 5 -4.39 6.56 12.69
CA TYR A 5 -4.83 6.74 11.30
C TYR A 5 -5.29 8.17 11.01
N TYR A 6 -6.04 8.81 11.91
CA TYR A 6 -6.43 10.21 11.75
C TYR A 6 -5.25 11.16 11.84
N TYR A 7 -4.27 10.85 12.71
CA TYR A 7 -3.02 11.61 12.73
C TYR A 7 -2.28 11.47 11.38
N PHE A 8 -2.20 10.26 10.83
CA PHE A 8 -1.64 10.02 9.49
C PHE A 8 -2.38 10.79 8.38
N LEU A 9 -3.72 10.77 8.36
CA LEU A 9 -4.52 11.57 7.43
C LEU A 9 -4.25 13.07 7.58
N PHE A 10 -4.16 13.57 8.81
CA PHE A 10 -3.81 14.97 9.09
C PHE A 10 -2.43 15.34 8.55
N ARG A 11 -1.45 14.43 8.65
CA ARG A 11 -0.11 14.64 8.10
C ARG A 11 -0.10 14.67 6.58
N LEU A 12 -0.78 13.75 5.92
CA LEU A 12 -0.92 13.78 4.46
C LEU A 12 -1.61 15.07 4.00
N TYR A 13 -2.72 15.43 4.64
CA TYR A 13 -3.42 16.67 4.35
C TYR A 13 -2.52 17.90 4.53
N SER A 14 -1.74 17.94 5.60
CA SER A 14 -0.78 19.02 5.87
C SER A 14 0.30 19.14 4.79
N VAL A 15 0.76 18.01 4.22
CA VAL A 15 1.72 18.02 3.12
C VAL A 15 1.08 18.66 1.89
N PHE A 16 -0.09 18.17 1.46
CA PHE A 16 -0.75 18.71 0.25
C PHE A 16 -1.20 20.15 0.43
N ARG A 17 -1.76 20.49 1.59
CA ARG A 17 -2.29 21.83 1.86
C ARG A 17 -1.20 22.87 2.00
N ASP A 18 -0.15 22.57 2.76
CA ASP A 18 0.79 23.60 3.21
C ASP A 18 2.15 23.53 2.51
N PHE A 19 2.61 22.34 2.12
CA PHE A 19 3.84 22.20 1.32
C PHE A 19 3.55 22.37 -0.17
N SER A 20 2.58 21.64 -0.70
CA SER A 20 2.18 21.75 -2.12
C SER A 20 1.25 22.94 -2.40
N LYS A 21 0.84 23.68 -1.36
CA LYS A 21 -0.05 24.86 -1.44
C LYS A 21 -1.38 24.58 -2.15
N GLU A 22 -1.89 23.34 -2.09
CA GLU A 22 -3.14 22.99 -2.74
C GLU A 22 -4.35 23.65 -2.07
N GLY A 23 -5.36 24.03 -2.85
CA GLY A 23 -6.66 24.45 -2.34
C GLY A 23 -7.29 23.38 -1.43
N HIS A 24 -8.11 23.79 -0.45
CA HIS A 24 -8.68 22.86 0.54
C HIS A 24 -9.35 21.61 -0.09
N LYS A 25 -10.17 21.81 -1.13
CA LYS A 25 -10.83 20.70 -1.86
C LYS A 25 -9.82 19.75 -2.51
N LYS A 26 -8.77 20.29 -3.15
CA LYS A 26 -7.71 19.50 -3.79
C LYS A 26 -6.91 18.74 -2.75
N ALA A 27 -6.50 19.38 -1.66
CA ALA A 27 -5.75 18.74 -0.58
C ALA A 27 -6.50 17.56 0.05
N ILE A 28 -7.83 17.68 0.25
CA ILE A 28 -8.67 16.56 0.73
C ILE A 28 -8.67 15.40 -0.28
N PHE A 29 -8.83 15.70 -1.57
CA PHE A 29 -8.80 14.69 -2.63
C PHE A 29 -7.43 14.00 -2.74
N SER A 30 -6.33 14.76 -2.76
CA SER A 30 -4.96 14.24 -2.76
C SER A 30 -4.68 13.38 -1.52
N THR A 31 -5.17 13.81 -0.34
CA THR A 31 -5.12 13.00 0.89
C THR A 31 -5.84 11.67 0.73
N SER A 32 -6.97 11.65 0.02
CA SER A 32 -7.72 10.41 -0.22
C SER A 32 -7.00 9.42 -1.11
N ILE A 33 -6.39 9.91 -2.19
CA ILE A 33 -5.60 9.06 -3.09
C ILE A 33 -4.38 8.54 -2.35
N ALA A 34 -3.62 9.42 -1.71
CA ALA A 34 -2.39 9.04 -1.01
C ALA A 34 -2.67 8.05 0.12
N SER A 35 -3.61 8.34 1.01
CA SER A 35 -3.93 7.43 2.13
C SER A 35 -4.42 6.07 1.65
N THR A 36 -5.19 6.03 0.56
CA THR A 36 -5.64 4.75 -0.02
C THR A 36 -4.49 3.98 -0.64
N LEU A 37 -3.57 4.66 -1.35
CA LEU A 37 -2.36 4.02 -1.86
C LEU A 37 -1.54 3.41 -0.73
N PHE A 38 -1.39 4.12 0.40
CA PHE A 38 -0.73 3.59 1.59
C PHE A 38 -1.46 2.37 2.16
N LEU A 39 -2.78 2.41 2.29
CA LEU A 39 -3.57 1.26 2.74
C LEU A 39 -3.40 0.06 1.80
N TYR A 40 -3.48 0.29 0.49
CA TYR A 40 -3.29 -0.73 -0.52
C TYR A 40 -1.90 -1.37 -0.44
N LEU A 41 -0.83 -0.57 -0.35
CA LEU A 41 0.54 -1.08 -0.22
C LEU A 41 0.72 -1.90 1.07
N ASN A 42 0.11 -1.49 2.17
CA ASN A 42 0.13 -2.27 3.42
C ASN A 42 -0.54 -3.63 3.24
N ILE A 43 -1.75 -3.65 2.67
CA ILE A 43 -2.49 -4.88 2.40
C ILE A 43 -1.67 -5.78 1.47
N PHE A 44 -1.11 -5.21 0.40
CA PHE A 44 -0.26 -5.93 -0.55
C PHE A 44 0.97 -6.58 0.13
N VAL A 45 1.66 -5.84 1.01
CA VAL A 45 2.80 -6.39 1.77
C VAL A 45 2.34 -7.51 2.71
N VAL A 46 1.21 -7.35 3.40
CA VAL A 46 0.65 -8.40 4.27
C VAL A 46 0.35 -9.67 3.45
N PHE A 47 -0.30 -9.55 2.30
CA PHE A 47 -0.53 -10.70 1.41
C PHE A 47 0.78 -11.32 0.90
N GLY A 48 1.76 -10.51 0.54
CA GLY A 48 3.08 -10.98 0.14
C GLY A 48 3.80 -11.75 1.25
N LEU A 49 3.67 -11.31 2.51
CA LEU A 49 4.21 -12.04 3.66
C LEU A 49 3.46 -13.36 3.92
N ILE A 50 2.12 -13.37 3.80
CA ILE A 50 1.32 -14.59 3.93
C ILE A 50 1.73 -15.64 2.89
N ASP A 51 1.89 -15.23 1.62
CA ASP A 51 2.38 -16.11 0.55
C ASP A 51 3.82 -16.56 0.82
N PHE A 52 4.69 -15.64 1.27
CA PHE A 52 6.09 -15.94 1.60
C PHE A 52 6.22 -17.02 2.70
N PHE A 53 5.41 -16.94 3.75
CA PHE A 53 5.38 -17.94 4.82
C PHE A 53 4.54 -19.18 4.49
N LYS A 54 3.99 -19.27 3.27
CA LYS A 54 3.12 -20.37 2.80
C LYS A 54 1.93 -20.63 3.73
N ILE A 55 1.42 -19.59 4.38
CA ILE A 55 0.32 -19.70 5.35
C ILE A 55 -1.02 -19.98 4.64
N SER A 56 -1.14 -19.66 3.35
CA SER A 56 -2.32 -19.91 2.53
C SER A 56 -1.92 -20.22 1.08
N PRO A 57 -2.73 -21.00 0.33
CA PRO A 57 -2.60 -21.07 -1.12
C PRO A 57 -2.68 -19.66 -1.73
N SER A 58 -1.81 -19.42 -2.73
CA SER A 58 -1.76 -18.17 -3.48
C SER A 58 -3.09 -17.91 -4.20
N VAL A 59 -3.63 -16.69 -4.08
CA VAL A 59 -4.87 -16.30 -4.77
C VAL A 59 -4.59 -16.19 -6.26
N ASN A 60 -5.17 -17.08 -7.06
CA ASN A 60 -5.13 -16.99 -8.51
C ASN A 60 -6.28 -16.09 -8.99
N LEU A 61 -5.93 -14.88 -9.45
CA LEU A 61 -6.89 -13.89 -9.95
C LEU A 61 -7.23 -14.06 -11.45
N GLY A 62 -6.71 -15.11 -12.08
CA GLY A 62 -6.91 -15.41 -13.51
C GLY A 62 -6.29 -14.35 -14.43
N ASP A 63 -6.63 -14.42 -15.71
CA ASP A 63 -6.04 -13.57 -16.76
C ASP A 63 -6.40 -12.08 -16.60
N ASN A 64 -7.54 -11.80 -15.95
CA ASN A 64 -8.03 -10.44 -15.69
C ASN A 64 -7.55 -9.87 -14.34
N TYR A 65 -6.42 -10.34 -13.81
CA TYR A 65 -5.92 -9.93 -12.49
C TYR A 65 -5.77 -8.40 -12.34
N ILE A 66 -5.40 -7.68 -13.40
CA ILE A 66 -5.28 -6.21 -13.39
C ILE A 66 -6.62 -5.56 -13.07
N PHE A 67 -7.70 -6.02 -13.71
CA PHE A 67 -9.04 -5.51 -13.46
C PHE A 67 -9.44 -5.73 -12.00
N TRP A 68 -9.22 -6.92 -11.45
CA TRP A 68 -9.54 -7.23 -10.06
C TRP A 68 -8.75 -6.37 -9.06
N ILE A 69 -7.47 -6.13 -9.33
CA ILE A 69 -6.64 -5.23 -8.51
C ILE A 69 -7.19 -3.81 -8.55
N LEU A 70 -7.48 -3.27 -9.73
CA LEU A 70 -7.99 -1.90 -9.87
C LEU A 70 -9.38 -1.76 -9.24
N PHE A 71 -10.24 -2.76 -9.39
CA PHE A 71 -11.56 -2.79 -8.78
C PHE A 71 -11.47 -2.80 -7.25
N PHE A 72 -10.58 -3.62 -6.68
CA PHE A 72 -10.31 -3.63 -5.25
C PHE A 72 -9.76 -2.28 -4.75
N MET A 73 -8.80 -1.69 -5.47
CA MET A 73 -8.27 -0.36 -5.14
C MET A 73 -9.37 0.71 -5.16
N PHE A 74 -10.28 0.64 -6.13
CA PHE A 74 -11.41 1.56 -6.24
C PHE A 74 -12.38 1.40 -5.05
N ILE A 75 -12.76 0.17 -4.70
CA ILE A 75 -13.62 -0.10 -3.53
C ILE A 75 -12.94 0.42 -2.26
N LEU A 76 -11.66 0.13 -2.07
CA LEU A 76 -10.89 0.57 -0.91
C LEU A 76 -10.85 2.10 -0.82
N TRP A 77 -10.66 2.79 -1.96
CA TRP A 77 -10.70 4.24 -2.04
C TRP A 77 -12.06 4.79 -1.64
N VAL A 78 -13.16 4.23 -2.17
CA VAL A 78 -14.53 4.66 -1.84
C VAL A 78 -14.78 4.50 -0.33
N ILE A 79 -14.48 3.33 0.25
CA ILE A 79 -14.66 3.08 1.68
C ILE A 79 -13.85 4.09 2.51
N ASN A 80 -12.56 4.23 2.23
CA ASN A 80 -11.68 5.16 2.95
C ASN A 80 -12.16 6.62 2.83
N TYR A 81 -12.55 7.03 1.62
CA TYR A 81 -13.01 8.39 1.38
C TYR A 81 -14.29 8.70 2.15
N TYR A 82 -15.33 7.88 2.01
CA TYR A 82 -16.64 8.18 2.61
C TYR A 82 -16.65 8.04 4.12
N LEU A 83 -15.93 7.06 4.69
CA LEU A 83 -15.94 6.81 6.13
C LEU A 83 -14.97 7.69 6.92
N LEU A 84 -13.78 8.00 6.36
CA LEU A 84 -12.68 8.56 7.16
C LEU A 84 -12.27 9.97 6.71
N ILE A 85 -12.39 10.28 5.42
CA ILE A 85 -11.84 11.53 4.85
C ILE A 85 -12.92 12.58 4.65
N LYS A 86 -14.05 12.21 4.03
CA LYS A 86 -15.19 13.10 3.78
C LYS A 86 -15.74 13.74 5.06
N PRO A 87 -15.85 13.05 6.21
CA PRO A 87 -16.30 13.67 7.47
C PRO A 87 -15.31 14.70 8.04
N ARG A 88 -14.03 14.61 7.66
CA ARG A 88 -12.94 15.50 8.11
C ARG A 88 -12.70 15.50 9.62
N ASP A 89 -13.12 14.45 10.32
CA ASP A 89 -12.91 14.31 11.77
C ASP A 89 -11.43 14.38 12.15
N PHE A 90 -10.54 13.96 11.24
CA PHE A 90 -9.10 14.06 11.43
C PHE A 90 -8.58 15.50 11.58
N LEU A 91 -9.27 16.50 11.00
CA LEU A 91 -8.93 17.92 11.18
C LEU A 91 -9.44 18.48 12.52
N ARG A 92 -10.50 17.89 13.07
CA ARG A 92 -11.14 18.33 14.32
C ARG A 92 -10.43 17.82 15.57
N LYS A 93 -9.44 16.91 15.42
CA LYS A 93 -8.72 16.27 16.52
C LYS A 93 -7.66 17.16 17.19
N GLY A 94 -7.48 18.41 16.75
CA GLY A 94 -6.51 19.34 17.35
C GLY A 94 -5.05 18.90 17.17
N PHE A 95 -4.76 18.07 16.15
CA PHE A 95 -3.40 17.63 15.87
C PHE A 95 -2.52 18.83 15.50
N LYS A 96 -1.28 18.81 15.99
CA LYS A 96 -0.26 19.80 15.64
C LYS A 96 0.75 19.18 14.69
N LYS A 97 1.31 20.02 13.83
CA LYS A 97 2.44 19.62 13.00
C LYS A 97 3.69 19.49 13.86
N ASP A 98 4.24 18.29 13.90
CA ASP A 98 5.54 18.01 14.51
C ASP A 98 6.52 17.39 13.49
N LYS A 99 7.82 17.52 13.75
CA LYS A 99 8.86 16.94 12.89
C LYS A 99 8.91 15.40 13.00
N LYS A 100 8.66 14.85 14.19
CA LYS A 100 8.80 13.42 14.50
C LYS A 100 7.86 12.55 13.66
N GLY A 101 6.58 12.91 13.56
CA GLY A 101 5.62 12.14 12.77
C GLY A 101 5.82 12.26 11.26
N GLY A 102 6.41 13.37 10.78
CA GLY A 102 6.87 13.45 9.39
C GLY A 102 7.98 12.46 9.10
N VAL A 103 9.00 12.40 9.96
CA VAL A 103 10.10 11.43 9.88
C VAL A 103 9.57 10.00 9.97
N LEU A 104 8.59 9.73 10.84
CA LEU A 104 8.00 8.40 10.97
C LEU A 104 7.32 7.92 9.69
N ILE A 105 6.60 8.80 8.98
CA ILE A 105 5.99 8.46 7.68
C ILE A 105 7.06 8.17 6.63
N LEU A 106 8.12 8.99 6.56
CA LEU A 106 9.22 8.76 5.63
C LEU A 106 9.95 7.44 5.91
N PHE A 107 10.25 7.17 7.19
CA PHE A 107 10.85 5.92 7.61
C PHE A 107 9.97 4.71 7.25
N PHE A 108 8.66 4.85 7.43
CA PHE A 108 7.71 3.80 7.06
C PHE A 108 7.68 3.54 5.54
N VAL A 109 7.68 4.58 4.71
CA VAL A 109 7.79 4.45 3.24
C VAL A 109 9.11 3.78 2.85
N PHE A 110 10.21 4.18 3.49
CA PHE A 110 11.51 3.57 3.25
C PHE A 110 11.50 2.07 3.57
N MET A 111 10.94 1.67 4.72
CA MET A 111 10.79 0.26 5.10
C MET A 111 9.92 -0.52 4.11
N LEU A 112 8.82 0.05 3.63
CA LEU A 112 8.01 -0.57 2.58
C LEU A 112 8.83 -0.80 1.29
N GLY A 113 9.66 0.16 0.90
CA GLY A 113 10.57 0.03 -0.24
C GLY A 113 11.55 -1.12 -0.08
N VAL A 114 12.18 -1.24 1.10
CA VAL A 114 13.11 -2.35 1.41
C VAL A 114 12.39 -3.70 1.32
N LEU A 115 11.19 -3.83 1.91
CA LEU A 115 10.41 -5.06 1.83
C LEU A 115 10.04 -5.44 0.38
N PHE A 116 9.72 -4.45 -0.45
CA PHE A 116 9.40 -4.67 -1.85
C PHE A 116 10.61 -5.21 -2.63
N VAL A 117 11.81 -4.65 -2.40
CA VAL A 117 13.06 -5.14 -3.02
C VAL A 117 13.36 -6.58 -2.59
N ILE A 118 13.22 -6.89 -1.30
CA ILE A 118 13.44 -8.26 -0.79
C ILE A 118 12.44 -9.23 -1.43
N GLY A 119 11.16 -8.87 -1.48
CA GLY A 119 10.11 -9.67 -2.11
C GLY A 119 10.38 -9.90 -3.60
N ALA A 120 10.79 -8.87 -4.33
CA ALA A 120 11.12 -8.95 -5.75
C ALA A 120 12.30 -9.89 -6.02
N ASN A 121 13.37 -9.81 -5.20
CA ASN A 121 14.53 -10.69 -5.33
C ASN A 121 14.16 -12.16 -5.07
N LYS A 122 13.38 -12.44 -4.03
CA LYS A 122 12.91 -13.80 -3.76
C LYS A 122 11.99 -14.34 -4.87
N ASN A 123 11.14 -13.48 -5.43
CA ASN A 123 10.28 -13.89 -6.53
C ASN A 123 11.10 -14.22 -7.79
N ARG A 124 12.17 -13.46 -8.08
CA ARG A 124 13.11 -13.77 -9.17
C ARG A 124 13.80 -15.12 -8.97
N GLU A 125 14.27 -15.42 -7.75
CA GLU A 125 14.85 -16.73 -7.42
C GLU A 125 13.84 -17.87 -7.60
N LYS A 126 12.58 -17.67 -7.20
CA LYS A 126 11.50 -18.66 -7.37
C LYS A 126 11.25 -18.96 -8.86
N ILE A 127 11.15 -17.92 -9.69
CA ILE A 127 10.97 -18.05 -11.14
C ILE A 127 12.16 -18.76 -11.79
N SER A 128 13.39 -18.39 -11.41
CA SER A 128 14.61 -19.04 -11.94
C SER A 128 14.65 -20.53 -11.61
N LYS A 129 14.33 -20.92 -10.36
CA LYS A 129 14.25 -22.34 -9.97
C LYS A 129 13.13 -23.10 -10.68
N GLN A 130 11.98 -22.46 -10.93
CA GLN A 130 10.88 -23.08 -11.68
C GLN A 130 11.26 -23.33 -13.14
N GLN A 131 11.95 -22.38 -13.78
CA GLN A 131 12.44 -22.52 -15.16
C GLN A 131 13.49 -23.62 -15.28
N GLU A 132 14.41 -23.73 -14.32
CA GLU A 132 15.43 -24.77 -14.30
C GLU A 132 14.80 -26.17 -14.16
N ARG A 133 13.83 -26.34 -13.26
CA ARG A 133 13.08 -27.60 -13.11
C ARG A 133 12.35 -27.98 -14.39
N ALA A 134 11.63 -27.04 -15.01
CA ALA A 134 10.92 -27.29 -16.27
C ALA A 134 11.88 -27.67 -17.41
N ARG A 135 13.09 -27.11 -17.42
CA ARG A 135 14.13 -27.47 -18.41
C ARG A 135 14.66 -28.90 -18.18
N ILE A 136 14.93 -29.29 -16.94
CA ILE A 136 15.40 -30.63 -16.59
C ILE A 136 14.33 -31.68 -16.95
N GLU A 137 13.06 -31.42 -16.61
CA GLU A 137 11.94 -32.33 -16.90
C GLU A 137 11.71 -32.50 -18.41
N LYS A 138 11.92 -31.44 -19.20
CA LYS A 138 11.88 -31.52 -20.66
C LYS A 138 13.03 -32.34 -21.24
N LEU A 139 14.21 -32.31 -20.62
CA LEU A 139 15.38 -33.08 -21.05
C LEU A 139 15.31 -34.55 -20.62
N SER A 140 14.63 -34.89 -19.52
CA SER A 140 14.47 -36.27 -19.06
C SER A 140 13.36 -37.05 -19.79
N ASN A 141 12.45 -36.34 -20.48
CA ASN A 141 11.35 -36.92 -21.26
C ASN A 141 11.67 -37.06 -22.76
N ILE A 142 12.93 -36.87 -23.15
CA ILE A 142 13.50 -37.12 -24.50
C ILE A 142 14.43 -38.33 -24.38
#